data_AF-D9QUV8-F1
#
_entry.id   AF-D9QUV8-F1
#
_cell.length_a   1.000
_cell.length_b   1.000
_cell.length_c   1.000
_cell.angle_alpha   90.00
_cell.angle_beta   90.00
_cell.angle_gamma   90.00
#
_symmetry.space_group_name_H-M   'P 1'
#
loop_
_entity.id
_entity.type
_entity.pdbx_description
1 polymer ?
#
loop_
_entity_poly.entity_id
_entity_poly.type
_entity_poly.pdbx_seq_one_letter_code
_entity_poly.pdbx_strand_id
1 'polypeptide(L)'
;MTSQVVPSEENWIEKIAILPEDIYISDTKPPGPNINRIKGKLTRVEEDSAYVNCIVKTDREIKIKVLPEVFNSMNLSINDQVWLVFNLRKIKVLNGS
;
A
#
# COMPACT_ATOMS: atom_id res chain seq x y z
N MET A 1 5.29 -7.62 30.72
CA MET A 1 4.48 -7.98 29.54
C MET A 1 5.22 -9.09 28.81
N THR A 2 4.62 -10.27 28.75
CA THR A 2 5.21 -11.48 28.14
C THR A 2 5.03 -11.40 26.62
N SER A 3 6.14 -11.36 25.87
CA SER A 3 6.13 -11.54 24.42
C SER A 3 6.15 -13.02 24.12
N GLN A 4 5.19 -13.49 23.30
CA GLN A 4 5.14 -14.86 22.83
C GLN A 4 5.46 -14.84 21.34
N VAL A 5 6.67 -15.29 21.00
CA VAL A 5 7.11 -15.47 19.61
C VAL A 5 6.58 -16.83 19.15
N VAL A 6 5.72 -16.81 18.15
CA VAL A 6 5.14 -18.00 17.49
C VAL A 6 6.14 -18.52 16.45
N PRO A 7 6.29 -19.84 16.24
CA PRO A 7 7.26 -20.39 15.31
C PRO A 7 7.08 -19.79 13.91
N SER A 8 8.15 -19.23 13.36
CA SER A 8 8.18 -18.83 11.95
C SER A 8 8.20 -20.10 11.11
N GLU A 9 7.19 -20.31 10.28
CA GLU A 9 7.39 -21.17 9.12
C GLU A 9 8.51 -20.52 8.28
N GLU A 10 9.68 -21.15 8.24
CA GLU A 10 10.85 -20.73 7.46
C GLU A 10 10.62 -20.91 5.95
N ASN A 11 9.50 -20.42 5.45
CA ASN A 11 9.27 -20.28 4.02
C ASN A 11 9.56 -18.83 3.66
N TRP A 12 10.71 -18.61 3.02
CA TRP A 12 11.03 -17.32 2.44
C TRP A 12 9.92 -16.90 1.49
N ILE A 13 9.23 -15.80 1.81
CA ILE A 13 8.18 -15.25 0.95
C ILE A 13 8.88 -14.53 -0.19
N GLU A 14 8.96 -15.18 -1.35
CA GLU A 14 9.56 -14.57 -2.54
C GLU A 14 8.63 -13.57 -3.23
N LYS A 15 7.32 -13.88 -3.23
CA LYS A 15 6.32 -13.12 -3.98
C LYS A 15 5.03 -12.99 -3.19
N ILE A 16 4.49 -11.77 -3.23
CA ILE A 16 3.17 -11.46 -2.70
C ILE A 16 2.31 -10.83 -3.79
N ALA A 17 1.01 -11.09 -3.72
CA ALA A 17 0.00 -10.43 -4.54
C ALA A 17 -0.99 -9.70 -3.64
N ILE A 18 -1.37 -8.50 -4.05
CA ILE A 18 -2.40 -7.67 -3.42
C ILE A 18 -3.10 -6.86 -4.51
N LEU A 19 -4.40 -6.62 -4.37
CA LEU A 19 -5.14 -5.81 -5.33
C LEU A 19 -4.86 -4.31 -5.09
N PRO A 20 -4.86 -3.48 -6.14
CA PRO A 20 -4.67 -2.03 -6.02
C PRO A 20 -5.65 -1.33 -5.06
N GLU A 21 -6.88 -1.84 -4.97
CA GLU A 21 -7.94 -1.33 -4.06
C GLU A 21 -7.74 -1.72 -2.59
N ASP A 22 -6.86 -2.70 -2.33
CA ASP A 22 -6.53 -3.17 -0.98
C ASP A 22 -5.29 -2.48 -0.40
N ILE A 23 -4.75 -1.51 -1.14
CA ILE A 23 -3.67 -0.62 -0.71
C ILE A 23 -4.30 0.75 -0.44
N TYR A 24 -4.13 1.25 0.77
CA TYR A 24 -4.60 2.59 1.13
C TYR A 24 -3.48 3.61 0.95
N ILE A 25 -3.81 4.81 0.49
CA ILE A 25 -2.89 5.94 0.34
C ILE A 25 -3.28 7.05 1.33
N SER A 26 -2.27 7.74 1.89
CA SER A 26 -2.46 8.88 2.78
C SER A 26 -1.35 9.91 2.59
N ASP A 27 -1.72 11.19 2.70
CA ASP A 27 -0.83 12.35 2.73
C ASP A 27 -0.14 12.53 4.09
N THR A 28 -0.70 11.94 5.15
CA THR A 28 -0.18 11.98 6.52
C THR A 28 0.20 10.59 7.00
N LYS A 29 1.04 10.51 8.04
CA LYS A 29 1.44 9.21 8.59
C LYS A 29 0.25 8.59 9.34
N PRO A 30 -0.26 7.42 8.93
CA PRO A 30 -1.39 6.79 9.60
C PRO A 30 -1.02 6.33 11.02
N PRO A 31 -1.97 6.31 11.98
CA PRO A 31 -1.73 5.88 13.35
C PRO A 31 -1.52 4.35 13.46
N GLY A 32 -0.66 3.88 14.38
CA GLY A 32 -0.43 2.45 14.68
C GLY A 32 1.00 1.96 14.35
N PRO A 33 1.25 0.64 14.26
CA PRO A 33 2.59 0.09 14.03
C PRO A 33 3.06 0.23 12.57
N ASN A 34 4.38 0.37 12.34
CA ASN A 34 4.97 0.56 11.01
C ASN A 34 5.11 -0.74 10.18
N ILE A 35 4.39 -1.82 10.52
CA ILE A 35 4.63 -3.16 9.95
C ILE A 35 4.23 -3.23 8.46
N ASN A 36 3.12 -2.58 8.10
CA ASN A 36 2.53 -2.64 6.76
C ASN A 36 2.51 -1.28 6.05
N ARG A 37 3.42 -0.38 6.44
CA ARG A 37 3.45 1.00 5.96
C ARG A 37 4.72 1.28 5.21
N ILE A 38 4.56 1.79 4.00
CA ILE A 38 5.68 2.14 3.14
C ILE A 38 5.52 3.59 2.72
N LYS A 39 6.63 4.34 2.73
CA LYS A 39 6.65 5.69 2.20
C LYS A 39 7.04 5.65 0.72
N GLY A 40 6.40 6.47 -0.10
CA GLY A 40 6.69 6.56 -1.53
C GLY A 40 6.42 7.95 -2.07
N LYS A 41 6.68 8.11 -3.37
CA LYS A 41 6.44 9.34 -4.11
C LYS A 41 5.31 9.13 -5.10
N LEU A 42 4.27 9.95 -5.07
CA LEU A 42 3.20 9.91 -6.07
C LEU A 42 3.77 10.38 -7.42
N THR A 43 3.79 9.51 -8.44
CA THR A 43 4.40 9.81 -9.75
C THR A 43 3.38 9.94 -10.87
N ARG A 44 2.20 9.32 -10.74
CA ARG A 44 1.12 9.43 -11.72
C ARG A 44 -0.24 9.37 -11.03
N VAL A 45 -1.19 10.11 -11.57
CA VAL A 45 -2.60 10.09 -11.21
C VAL A 45 -3.37 10.02 -12.52
N GLU A 46 -4.26 9.05 -12.63
CA GLU A 46 -5.15 8.86 -13.78
C GLU A 46 -6.57 8.70 -13.28
N GLU A 47 -7.43 9.64 -13.64
CA GLU A 47 -8.85 9.59 -13.30
C GLU A 47 -9.59 8.70 -14.31
N ASP A 48 -10.38 7.76 -13.79
CA ASP A 48 -11.38 6.99 -14.50
C ASP A 48 -12.76 7.33 -13.92
N SER A 49 -13.83 6.97 -14.64
CA SER A 49 -15.23 7.19 -14.30
C SER A 49 -15.62 6.75 -12.88
N ALA A 50 -14.96 5.74 -12.30
CA ALA A 50 -15.26 5.20 -10.98
C ALA A 50 -14.12 5.31 -9.96
N TYR A 51 -12.88 5.52 -10.41
CA TYR A 51 -11.69 5.44 -9.55
C TYR A 51 -10.60 6.41 -10.00
N VAL A 52 -9.80 6.85 -9.04
CA VAL A 52 -8.51 7.50 -9.27
C VAL A 52 -7.41 6.44 -9.16
N ASN A 53 -6.72 6.19 -10.26
CA ASN A 53 -5.57 5.29 -10.31
C ASN A 53 -4.31 6.09 -9.98
N CYS A 54 -3.69 5.77 -8.86
CA CYS A 54 -2.43 6.36 -8.43
C CYS A 54 -1.28 5.41 -8.72
N ILE A 55 -0.16 5.92 -9.22
CA ILE A 55 1.10 5.20 -9.27
C ILE A 55 2.05 5.86 -8.28
N VAL A 56 2.53 5.07 -7.32
CA VAL A 56 3.47 5.51 -6.29
C VAL A 56 4.78 4.78 -6.48
N LYS A 57 5.86 5.55 -6.60
CA LYS A 57 7.23 5.04 -6.67
C LYS A 57 7.75 4.84 -5.25
N THR A 58 8.05 3.59 -4.94
CA THR A 58 8.85 3.15 -3.79
C THR A 58 10.15 2.56 -4.34
N ASP A 59 10.69 1.49 -3.75
CA ASP A 59 11.70 0.65 -4.42
C ASP A 59 11.18 0.09 -5.75
N ARG A 60 9.86 -0.15 -5.84
CA ARG A 60 9.15 -0.52 -7.06
C ARG A 60 7.93 0.38 -7.29
N GLU A 61 7.37 0.33 -8.49
CA GLU A 61 6.11 1.02 -8.76
C GLU A 61 4.93 0.23 -8.21
N ILE A 62 4.05 0.93 -7.50
CA ILE A 62 2.87 0.36 -6.87
C ILE A 62 1.66 1.09 -7.41
N LYS A 63 0.71 0.34 -7.95
CA LYS A 63 -0.57 0.86 -8.42
C LYS A 63 -1.59 0.79 -7.29
N ILE A 64 -2.30 1.89 -7.08
CA ILE A 64 -3.36 2.01 -6.08
C ILE A 64 -4.63 2.50 -6.78
N LYS A 65 -5.78 1.96 -6.38
CA LYS A 65 -7.10 2.44 -6.81
C LYS A 65 -7.81 3.05 -5.61
N VAL A 66 -8.26 4.30 -5.77
CA VAL A 66 -8.92 5.07 -4.71
C VAL A 66 -10.21 5.64 -5.26
N LEU A 67 -11.24 5.79 -4.41
CA LEU A 67 -12.45 6.50 -4.81
C LEU A 67 -12.13 8.01 -4.99
N PRO A 68 -12.73 8.70 -5.98
CA PRO A 68 -12.49 10.11 -6.21
C PRO A 68 -12.74 10.99 -4.97
N GLU A 69 -13.80 10.70 -4.20
CA GLU A 69 -14.11 11.45 -2.96
C GLU A 69 -12.99 11.33 -1.91
N VAL A 70 -12.41 10.13 -1.77
CA VAL A 70 -11.34 9.86 -0.83
C VAL A 70 -10.06 10.54 -1.31
N PHE A 71 -9.74 10.45 -2.60
CA PHE A 71 -8.57 11.11 -3.17
C PHE A 71 -8.66 12.63 -3.04
N ASN A 72 -9.81 13.22 -3.38
CA ASN A 72 -10.05 14.67 -3.32
C ASN A 72 -10.05 15.21 -1.88
N SER A 73 -10.33 14.37 -0.89
CA SER A 73 -10.19 14.74 0.53
C SER A 73 -8.73 14.90 0.96
N MET A 74 -7.78 14.36 0.18
CA MET A 74 -6.35 14.49 0.42
C MET A 74 -5.78 15.64 -0.43
N ASN A 75 -4.85 16.41 0.12
CA ASN A 75 -4.21 17.48 -0.64
C ASN A 75 -2.95 16.97 -1.36
N LEU A 76 -3.13 15.98 -2.24
CA LEU A 76 -2.05 15.29 -2.94
C LEU A 76 -1.81 15.84 -4.36
N SER A 77 -0.55 16.03 -4.69
CA SER A 77 -0.06 16.41 -6.01
C SER A 77 1.01 15.44 -6.51
N ILE A 78 1.23 15.42 -7.83
CA ILE A 78 2.36 14.68 -8.40
C ILE A 78 3.65 15.21 -7.77
N ASN A 79 4.51 14.27 -7.40
CA ASN A 79 5.76 14.42 -6.63
C ASN A 79 5.65 14.45 -5.11
N ASP A 80 4.44 14.45 -4.54
CA ASP A 80 4.29 14.43 -3.10
C ASP A 80 4.75 13.12 -2.47
N GLN A 81 5.21 13.24 -1.22
CA GLN A 81 5.53 12.11 -0.37
C GLN A 81 4.26 11.57 0.26
N VAL A 82 3.99 10.29 0.05
CA VAL A 82 2.76 9.62 0.50
C VAL A 82 3.07 8.38 1.32
N TRP A 83 2.13 8.00 2.16
CA TRP A 83 2.14 6.74 2.89
C TRP A 83 1.21 5.74 2.21
N LEU A 84 1.74 4.54 1.96
CA LEU A 84 0.99 3.38 1.53
C LEU A 84 0.76 2.46 2.72
N VAL A 85 -0.46 1.97 2.88
CA VAL A 85 -0.82 0.98 3.91
C VAL A 85 -1.38 -0.26 3.23
N PHE A 86 -0.67 -1.38 3.40
CA PHE A 86 -1.06 -2.65 2.80
C PHE A 86 -2.02 -3.39 3.74
N ASN A 87 -3.20 -3.77 3.26
CA ASN A 87 -4.07 -4.64 4.04
C ASN A 87 -3.49 -6.06 4.12
N LEU A 88 -2.76 -6.35 5.21
CA LEU A 88 -2.07 -7.64 5.39
C LEU A 88 -3.01 -8.85 5.27
N ARG A 89 -4.28 -8.72 5.66
CA ARG A 89 -5.27 -9.81 5.58
C ARG A 89 -5.65 -10.17 4.15
N LYS A 90 -5.40 -9.27 3.20
CA LYS A 90 -5.73 -9.43 1.78
C LYS A 90 -4.51 -9.73 0.92
N ILE A 91 -3.32 -9.79 1.52
CA ILE A 91 -2.11 -10.25 0.84
C ILE A 91 -2.20 -11.75 0.62
N LYS A 92 -1.92 -12.18 -0.60
CA LYS A 92 -1.72 -13.59 -0.96
C LYS A 92 -0.24 -13.85 -1.14
N VAL A 93 0.28 -14.86 -0.44
CA VAL A 93 1.62 -15.39 -0.70
C VAL A 93 1.56 -16.25 -1.94
N LEU A 94 2.44 -15.99 -2.90
CA LEU A 94 2.61 -16.80 -4.09
C LEU A 94 3.88 -17.61 -3.89
N ASN A 95 3.75 -18.93 -3.80
CA ASN A 95 4.90 -19.81 -3.76
C ASN A 95 5.48 -19.91 -5.18
N GLY A 96 6.79 -19.67 -5.31
CA GLY A 96 7.49 -19.95 -6.55
C GLY A 96 7.45 -21.45 -6.82
N SER A 97 6.95 -21.81 -8.01
CA SER A 97 7.06 -23.14 -8.61
C SER A 97 8.44 -23.31 -9.23
#